data_AF-A0AAW4YCL0-F1
#
_entry.id   AF-A0AAW4YCL0-F1
#
_cell.length_a   1.000
_cell.length_b   1.000
_cell.length_c   1.000
_cell.angle_alpha   90.00
_cell.angle_beta   90.00
_cell.angle_gamma   90.00
#
_symmetry.space_group_name_H-M   'P 1'
#
loop_
_entity.id
_entity.type
_entity.pdbx_description
1 polymer ?
#
loop_
_entity_poly.entity_id
_entity_poly.type
_entity_poly.pdbx_seq_one_letter_code
_entity_poly.pdbx_strand_id
1 'polypeptide(L)'
;MNEIKTFSNDMFSILIKQDNENNLFDLETVAKSLGFTQFKNGKQYIRWETINKYLGKYLSQEVGKGDFIPEAMVSKLAFKAGNS
;
A
#
# COMPACT_ATOMS: atom_id res chain seq x y z
N MET A 1 -0.44 13.36 18.34
CA MET A 1 -1.21 12.10 18.40
C MET A 1 -1.55 11.75 16.96
N ASN A 2 -1.13 10.59 16.46
CA ASN A 2 -1.40 10.23 15.07
C ASN A 2 -2.77 9.54 15.01
N GLU A 3 -3.73 10.15 14.33
CA GLU A 3 -5.08 9.61 14.20
C GLU A 3 -5.16 8.68 12.99
N ILE A 4 -5.69 7.48 13.19
CA ILE A 4 -6.05 6.56 12.11
C ILE A 4 -7.51 6.83 11.75
N LYS A 5 -7.75 7.24 10.50
CA LYS A 5 -9.07 7.51 9.94
C LYS A 5 -9.35 6.48 8.85
N THR A 6 -10.57 5.95 8.83
CA THR A 6 -11.00 5.04 7.76
C THR A 6 -11.85 5.82 6.78
N PHE A 7 -11.50 5.78 5.50
CA PHE A 7 -12.31 6.31 4.41
C PHE A 7 -12.90 5.13 3.64
N SER A 8 -14.21 4.99 3.64
CA SER A 8 -14.93 3.96 2.89
C SER A 8 -16.01 4.56 2.02
N ASN A 9 -16.16 4.03 0.81
CA ASN A 9 -17.35 4.20 -0.03
C ASN A 9 -17.92 2.81 -0.36
N ASP A 10 -18.97 2.76 -1.19
CA ASP A 10 -19.62 1.49 -1.57
C ASP A 10 -18.69 0.53 -2.35
N MET A 11 -17.55 1.02 -2.86
CA MET A 11 -16.68 0.30 -3.77
C MET A 11 -15.33 -0.11 -3.12
N PHE A 12 -14.87 0.61 -2.09
CA PHE A 12 -13.62 0.34 -1.40
C PHE A 12 -13.55 0.95 0.00
N SER A 13 -12.67 0.39 0.85
CA SER A 13 -12.28 0.96 2.13
C SER A 13 -10.75 1.11 2.21
N ILE A 14 -10.30 2.29 2.62
CA ILE A 14 -8.89 2.61 2.81
C ILE A 14 -8.66 3.21 4.20
N LEU A 15 -7.63 2.69 4.87
CA LEU A 15 -7.15 3.21 6.13
C LEU A 15 -6.11 4.30 5.84
N ILE A 16 -6.32 5.48 6.39
CA ILE A 16 -5.42 6.63 6.28
C ILE A 16 -4.95 7.00 7.68
N LYS A 17 -3.65 7.04 7.88
CA LYS A 17 -3.04 7.56 9.10
C LYS A 17 -2.56 8.99 8.84
N GLN A 18 -3.11 9.95 9.58
CA GLN A 18 -2.71 11.34 9.45
C GLN A 18 -1.50 11.60 10.36
N ASP A 19 -0.38 12.00 9.75
CA ASP A 19 0.85 12.40 10.44
C ASP A 19 1.10 13.88 10.15
N ASN A 20 0.63 14.75 11.06
CA ASN A 20 0.62 16.21 10.90
C ASN A 20 -0.09 16.64 9.60
N GLU A 21 0.68 17.04 8.58
CA GLU A 21 0.20 17.48 7.26
C GLU A 21 0.25 16.37 6.20
N ASN A 22 0.81 15.20 6.52
CA ASN A 22 0.98 14.11 5.57
C ASN A 22 -0.05 13.00 5.81
N ASN A 23 -0.68 12.55 4.71
CA ASN A 23 -1.53 11.37 4.72
C ASN A 23 -0.68 10.14 4.40
N LEU A 24 -0.72 9.16 5.31
CA LEU A 24 -0.14 7.84 5.09
C LEU A 24 -1.25 6.85 4.76
N PHE A 25 -1.01 6.00 3.77
CA PHE A 25 -1.98 5.07 3.21
C PHE A 25 -1.63 3.64 3.61
N ASP A 26 -2.63 2.87 4.00
CA ASP A 26 -2.46 1.45 4.27
C ASP A 26 -1.97 0.70 3.03
N LEU A 27 -0.80 0.09 3.17
CA LEU A 27 -0.12 -0.54 2.05
C LEU A 27 -0.83 -1.80 1.57
N GLU A 28 -1.55 -2.51 2.45
CA GLU A 28 -2.30 -3.71 2.06
C GLU A 28 -3.47 -3.36 1.13
N THR A 29 -4.24 -2.32 1.44
CA THR A 29 -5.30 -1.80 0.58
C THR A 29 -4.72 -1.28 -0.74
N VAL A 30 -3.66 -0.48 -0.70
CA VAL A 30 -3.00 0.03 -1.91
C VAL A 30 -2.53 -1.12 -2.80
N ALA A 31 -1.90 -2.14 -2.23
CA ALA A 31 -1.44 -3.31 -2.97
C ALA A 31 -2.59 -4.08 -3.62
N LYS A 32 -3.73 -4.24 -2.94
CA LYS A 32 -4.94 -4.86 -3.51
C LYS A 32 -5.49 -4.03 -4.67
N SER A 33 -5.62 -2.71 -4.50
CA SER A 33 -6.16 -1.81 -5.51
C SER A 33 -5.27 -1.73 -6.77
N LEU A 34 -3.95 -1.84 -6.60
CA LEU A 34 -3.00 -1.81 -7.71
C LEU A 34 -2.72 -3.19 -8.34
N GLY A 35 -3.37 -4.25 -7.84
CA GLY A 35 -3.19 -5.60 -8.38
C GLY A 35 -1.88 -6.28 -7.99
N PHE A 36 -1.17 -5.80 -6.94
CA PHE A 36 -0.02 -6.49 -6.35
C PHE A 36 -0.45 -7.69 -5.50
N THR A 37 -1.32 -8.52 -6.07
CA THR A 37 -1.92 -9.69 -5.43
C THR A 37 -1.65 -10.94 -6.26
N GLN A 38 -1.68 -12.09 -5.61
CA GLN A 38 -1.59 -13.40 -6.24
C GLN A 38 -2.58 -14.35 -5.57
N PHE A 39 -3.18 -15.25 -6.35
CA PHE A 39 -4.02 -16.31 -5.82
C PHE A 39 -3.20 -17.59 -5.65
N LYS A 40 -3.21 -18.17 -4.44
CA LYS A 40 -2.54 -19.44 -4.14
C LYS A 40 -3.40 -20.25 -3.18
N ASN A 41 -3.61 -21.54 -3.45
CA ASN A 41 -4.43 -22.43 -2.62
C ASN A 41 -5.79 -21.83 -2.20
N GLY A 42 -6.49 -21.20 -3.14
CA GLY A 42 -7.82 -20.60 -2.90
C GLY A 42 -7.83 -19.35 -2.03
N LYS A 43 -6.65 -18.77 -1.72
CA LYS A 43 -6.52 -17.53 -0.94
C LYS A 43 -5.75 -16.47 -1.74
N GLN A 44 -6.18 -15.23 -1.60
CA GLN A 44 -5.49 -14.07 -2.17
C GLN A 44 -4.39 -13.61 -1.21
N TYR A 45 -3.18 -13.43 -1.73
CA TYR A 45 -2.01 -12.94 -1.00
C TYR A 45 -1.44 -11.70 -1.67
N ILE A 46 -0.85 -10.83 -0.87
CA ILE A 46 -0.09 -9.68 -1.37
C ILE A 46 1.30 -10.13 -1.81
N ARG A 47 1.78 -9.57 -2.92
CA ARG A 47 3.14 -9.81 -3.45
C ARG A 47 4.16 -8.88 -2.79
N TRP A 48 4.39 -9.07 -1.49
CA TRP A 48 5.31 -8.24 -0.69
C TRP A 48 6.72 -8.15 -1.27
N GLU A 49 7.26 -9.25 -1.81
CA GLU A 49 8.57 -9.24 -2.47
C GLU A 49 8.64 -8.27 -3.65
N THR A 50 7.56 -8.15 -4.44
CA THR A 50 7.49 -7.22 -5.57
C THR A 50 7.42 -5.78 -5.09
N ILE A 51 6.62 -5.53 -4.05
CA ILE A 51 6.49 -4.20 -3.44
C ILE A 51 7.84 -3.76 -2.85
N ASN A 52 8.49 -4.62 -2.05
CA ASN A 52 9.79 -4.35 -1.46
C ASN A 52 10.89 -4.16 -2.51
N LYS A 53 10.86 -4.91 -3.62
CA LYS A 53 11.77 -4.68 -4.74
C LYS A 53 11.61 -3.28 -5.37
N TYR A 54 10.38 -2.76 -5.45
CA TYR A 54 10.11 -1.44 -6.02
C TYR A 54 10.40 -0.30 -5.04
N LEU A 55 10.09 -0.50 -3.76
CA LEU A 55 10.25 0.51 -2.71
C LEU A 55 11.62 0.49 -2.03
N GLY A 56 12.37 -0.62 -2.09
CA GLY A 56 13.68 -0.76 -1.44
C GLY A 56 14.76 0.20 -1.95
N LYS A 57 14.52 0.91 -3.06
CA LYS A 57 15.38 2.02 -3.51
C LYS A 57 15.11 3.33 -2.76
N TYR A 58 13.97 3.43 -2.09
CA TYR A 58 13.48 4.64 -1.42
C TYR A 58 13.34 4.44 0.09
N LEU A 59 13.27 3.18 0.56
CA LEU A 59 13.13 2.82 1.96
C LEU A 59 14.31 1.96 2.39
N SER A 60 14.84 2.25 3.58
CA SER A 60 15.93 1.46 4.18
C SER A 60 15.44 0.16 4.84
N GLN A 61 14.14 0.05 5.08
CA GLN A 61 13.51 -1.13 5.68
C GLN A 61 12.46 -1.70 4.73
N GLU A 62 12.29 -3.02 4.80
CA GLU A 62 11.20 -3.70 4.12
C GLU A 62 9.87 -3.36 4.77
N VAL A 63 8.83 -3.31 3.93
CA VAL A 63 7.45 -3.05 4.31
C VAL A 63 6.62 -4.32 4.22
N GLY A 64 5.55 -4.37 5.01
CA GLY A 64 4.66 -5.51 5.13
C GLY A 64 3.25 -5.12 5.57
N LYS A 65 2.54 -6.11 6.08
CA LYS A 65 1.16 -5.96 6.53
C LYS A 65 1.09 -5.00 7.73
N GLY A 66 0.17 -4.03 7.65
CA GLY A 66 -0.04 -3.03 8.70
C GLY A 66 0.87 -1.81 8.59
N ASP A 67 1.77 -1.78 7.61
CA ASP A 67 2.57 -0.59 7.32
C ASP A 67 1.78 0.44 6.52
N PHE A 68 2.06 1.70 6.84
CA PHE A 68 1.51 2.85 6.16
C PHE A 68 2.60 3.56 5.38
N ILE A 69 2.32 3.85 4.12
CA ILE A 69 3.27 4.52 3.23
C ILE A 69 2.75 5.90 2.81
N PRO A 70 3.63 6.90 2.61
CA PRO A 70 3.19 8.22 2.15
C PRO A 70 2.72 8.16 0.70
N GLU A 71 1.92 9.16 0.30
CA GLU A 71 1.37 9.28 -1.06
C GLU A 71 2.43 9.13 -2.16
N ALA A 72 3.61 9.73 -1.97
CA ALA A 72 4.72 9.63 -2.92
C ALA A 72 5.14 8.17 -3.22
N MET A 73 5.03 7.26 -2.23
CA MET A 73 5.30 5.83 -2.44
C MET A 73 4.13 5.14 -3.15
N VAL A 74 2.89 5.54 -2.86
CA VAL A 74 1.69 5.05 -3.57
C VAL A 74 1.79 5.39 -5.06
N SER A 75 2.14 6.63 -5.41
CA SER A 75 2.31 7.04 -6.81
C SER A 75 3.42 6.24 -7.52
N LYS A 76 4.53 5.96 -6.83
CA LYS A 76 5.62 5.12 -7.38
C LYS A 76 5.15 3.70 -7.67
N LEU A 77 4.38 3.10 -6.76
CA LEU A 77 3.79 1.78 -6.96
C LEU A 77 2.79 1.79 -8.12
N ALA A 78 1.91 2.79 -8.20
CA ALA A 78 0.93 2.91 -9.27
C ALA A 78 1.59 3.03 -10.64
N PHE A 79 2.66 3.83 -10.76
CA PHE A 79 3.44 3.94 -11.98
C PHE A 79 4.08 2.60 -12.39
N LYS A 80 4.55 1.79 -11.42
CA LYS A 80 5.09 0.46 -11.71
C LYS A 80 4.01 -0.56 -12.09
N ALA A 81 2.83 -0.49 -11.47
CA ALA A 81 1.69 -1.33 -11.79
C ALA A 81 1.19 -1.07 -13.23
N GLY A 82 1.08 0.21 -13.62
CA GLY A 82 0.61 0.59 -14.96
C GLY A 82 1.62 0.35 -16.11
N ASN A 83 2.88 0.10 -15.78
CA ASN A 83 3.94 -0.26 -16.75
C ASN A 83 4.29 -1.76 -16.71
N SER A 84 3.42 -2.61 -16.14
CA SER A 84 3.63 -4.06 -16.05
C SER A 84 2.99 -4.83 -17.20
#